data_AF-A0A661QE77-F1
#
_entry.id   AF-A0A661QE77-F1
#
_cell.length_a   1.000
_cell.length_b   1.000
_cell.length_c   1.000
_cell.angle_alpha   90.00
_cell.angle_beta   90.00
_cell.angle_gamma   90.00
#
_symmetry.space_group_name_H-M   'P 1'
#
loop_
_entity.id
_entity.type
_entity.pdbx_description
1 polymer ?
#
loop_
_entity_poly.entity_id
_entity_poly.type
_entity_poly.pdbx_seq_one_letter_code
_entity_poly.pdbx_strand_id
1 'polypeptide(L)'
;MHSRKLALRMAKQYRQCPPPDIVRDPLQQDQNTLHFSICPYCSTDLSSDIPFWDKLSQMIVKKYSKTTVIEPDIPILPGQFRRIKTGLAGWKDGFYYSPPLILVLESNESQSNTALVAQTFHDITLAGPEDLILSAEQTGYGELFVQCWHIYTLKADYLEPPSGQINPDIFNAVKRMTKNPNDLPDWALMPAPLTEHDPRKYFRALEVETGYFFTSQSVARLIEDLEHQPIPMVYSSPDEVIQALNEKNDGIFCPVSVDTIEQALAAVELPEEYYPLAAADKDKKTIAAKFIFIQNQKIMDLKGAEAEIYSVTPVSGGVAVSGKIHGLPENPDQSFFLCSLFSEDHTKASLAEKTEWDPEQGFFYAEFSTDRVSDLDFRITLVFET
;
A
#
# COMPACT_ATOMS: atom_id res chain seq x y z
N MET A 1 -33.49 18.94 -13.88
CA MET A 1 -32.05 19.27 -13.86
C MET A 1 -31.81 20.38 -12.84
N HIS A 2 -31.01 20.11 -11.83
CA HIS A 2 -30.52 21.12 -10.90
C HIS A 2 -29.38 21.96 -11.52
N SER A 3 -29.04 23.09 -10.92
CA SER A 3 -27.97 23.96 -11.42
C SER A 3 -26.58 23.33 -11.22
N ARG A 4 -25.61 23.67 -12.09
CA ARG A 4 -24.20 23.23 -11.93
C ARG A 4 -23.57 23.67 -10.60
N LYS A 5 -24.02 24.79 -10.04
CA LYS A 5 -23.58 25.25 -8.71
C LYS A 5 -24.09 24.30 -7.60
N LEU A 6 -25.33 23.85 -7.71
CA LEU A 6 -25.89 22.85 -6.81
C LEU A 6 -25.21 21.49 -6.99
N ALA A 7 -24.93 21.08 -8.24
CA ALA A 7 -24.19 19.85 -8.53
C ALA A 7 -22.79 19.87 -7.90
N LEU A 8 -22.03 20.95 -8.08
CA LEU A 8 -20.72 21.13 -7.47
C LEU A 8 -20.79 21.08 -5.93
N ARG A 9 -21.81 21.70 -5.33
CA ARG A 9 -22.03 21.62 -3.88
C ARG A 9 -22.21 20.18 -3.42
N MET A 10 -23.06 19.42 -4.11
CA MET A 10 -23.30 18.02 -3.77
C MET A 10 -22.05 17.17 -3.97
N ALA A 11 -21.27 17.44 -5.03
CA ALA A 11 -19.98 16.77 -5.25
C ALA A 11 -19.00 17.02 -4.10
N LYS A 12 -18.88 18.27 -3.62
CA LYS A 12 -18.04 18.58 -2.45
C LYS A 12 -18.49 17.83 -1.20
N GLN A 13 -19.80 17.76 -0.94
CA GLN A 13 -20.32 17.00 0.20
C GLN A 13 -20.02 15.50 0.05
N TYR A 14 -20.24 14.94 -1.14
CA TYR A 14 -19.99 13.53 -1.39
C TYR A 14 -18.50 13.16 -1.30
N ARG A 15 -17.60 14.06 -1.71
CA ARG A 15 -16.15 13.80 -1.75
C ARG A 15 -15.43 14.13 -0.46
N GLN A 16 -15.81 15.19 0.23
CA GLN A 16 -15.00 15.83 1.27
C GLN A 16 -15.70 15.99 2.63
N CYS A 17 -16.98 15.64 2.75
CA CYS A 17 -17.67 15.65 4.04
C CYS A 17 -17.69 14.25 4.67
N PRO A 18 -17.51 14.17 6.00
CA PRO A 18 -17.58 12.89 6.71
C PRO A 18 -19.00 12.31 6.66
N PRO A 19 -19.13 10.99 6.50
CA PRO A 19 -20.43 10.33 6.62
C PRO A 19 -20.92 10.32 8.09
N PRO A 20 -22.23 10.07 8.33
CA PRO A 20 -22.83 10.20 9.67
C PRO A 20 -22.18 9.35 10.76
N ASP A 21 -21.67 8.17 10.42
CA ASP A 21 -20.94 7.28 11.32
C ASP A 21 -19.62 7.89 11.78
N ILE A 22 -18.86 8.50 10.86
CA ILE A 22 -17.60 9.22 11.18
C ILE A 22 -17.89 10.50 11.98
N VAL A 23 -18.99 11.19 11.69
CA VAL A 23 -19.42 12.37 12.47
C VAL A 23 -19.72 12.03 13.93
N ARG A 24 -20.26 10.83 14.18
CA ARG A 24 -20.68 10.37 15.52
C ARG A 24 -19.59 9.64 16.28
N ASP A 25 -18.50 9.28 15.62
CA ASP A 25 -17.37 8.59 16.24
C ASP A 25 -16.65 9.54 17.21
N PRO A 26 -16.64 9.25 18.54
CA PRO A 26 -15.93 10.07 19.52
C PRO A 26 -14.43 10.19 19.24
N LEU A 27 -13.82 9.20 18.58
CA LEU A 27 -12.39 9.21 18.24
C LEU A 27 -12.06 10.24 17.13
N GLN A 28 -13.07 10.71 16.39
CA GLN A 28 -12.91 11.63 15.27
C GLN A 28 -13.31 13.08 15.64
N GLN A 29 -13.54 13.37 16.92
CA GLN A 29 -14.14 14.63 17.37
C GLN A 29 -13.31 15.86 16.99
N ASP A 30 -11.98 15.79 17.08
CA ASP A 30 -11.10 16.91 16.75
C ASP A 30 -11.11 17.20 15.25
N GLN A 31 -11.05 16.16 14.41
CA GLN A 31 -11.13 16.30 12.96
C GLN A 31 -12.50 16.82 12.51
N ASN A 32 -13.58 16.31 13.11
CA ASN A 32 -14.93 16.80 12.86
C ASN A 32 -15.08 18.28 13.23
N THR A 33 -14.51 18.70 14.37
CA THR A 33 -14.54 20.10 14.82
C THR A 33 -13.80 20.99 13.82
N LEU A 34 -12.61 20.57 13.38
CA LEU A 34 -11.87 21.28 12.33
C LEU A 34 -12.69 21.37 11.04
N HIS A 35 -13.28 20.26 10.59
CA HIS A 35 -14.13 20.23 9.39
C HIS A 35 -15.29 21.22 9.47
N PHE A 36 -16.02 21.24 10.58
CA PHE A 36 -17.16 22.14 10.77
C PHE A 36 -16.75 23.62 10.79
N SER A 37 -15.50 23.93 11.14
CA SER A 37 -14.98 25.29 11.10
C SER A 37 -14.66 25.78 9.67
N ILE A 38 -14.35 24.88 8.74
CA ILE A 38 -13.90 25.23 7.37
C ILE A 38 -14.93 24.90 6.28
N CYS A 39 -15.79 23.91 6.50
CA CYS A 39 -16.75 23.43 5.52
C CYS A 39 -18.07 24.22 5.61
N PRO A 40 -18.41 25.03 4.60
CA PRO A 40 -19.61 25.89 4.64
C PRO A 40 -20.93 25.11 4.61
N TYR A 41 -20.89 23.79 4.35
CA TYR A 41 -22.07 22.94 4.23
C TYR A 41 -22.36 22.18 5.52
N CYS A 42 -21.31 21.80 6.25
CA CYS A 42 -21.42 21.11 7.54
C CYS A 42 -21.41 22.10 8.72
N SER A 43 -20.96 23.34 8.51
CA SER A 43 -20.99 24.41 9.51
C SER A 43 -22.41 24.90 9.83
N THR A 44 -23.35 24.74 8.90
CA THR A 44 -24.76 25.03 9.11
C THR A 44 -25.47 23.79 9.64
N ASP A 45 -26.34 23.97 10.65
CA ASP A 45 -27.19 22.96 11.31
C ASP A 45 -28.17 22.21 10.35
N LEU A 46 -27.64 21.56 9.32
CA LEU A 46 -28.28 20.45 8.61
C LEU A 46 -28.25 19.17 9.47
N SER A 47 -27.75 19.27 10.70
CA SER A 47 -27.76 18.25 11.75
C SER A 47 -29.17 17.74 12.09
N SER A 48 -30.22 18.52 11.81
CA SER A 48 -31.61 18.15 12.12
C SER A 48 -32.18 17.05 11.23
N ASP A 49 -31.68 16.88 10.00
CA ASP A 49 -32.26 15.95 9.01
C ASP A 49 -31.49 14.61 8.93
N ILE A 50 -30.27 14.56 9.49
CA ILE A 50 -29.41 13.36 9.51
C ILE A 50 -30.12 12.13 10.11
N PRO A 51 -30.89 12.24 11.21
CA PRO A 51 -31.59 11.07 11.77
C PRO A 51 -32.66 10.48 10.83
N PHE A 52 -33.30 11.33 10.02
CA PHE A 52 -34.31 10.90 9.07
C PHE A 52 -33.69 10.16 7.88
N TRP A 53 -32.61 10.70 7.33
CA TRP A 53 -31.86 10.07 6.24
C TRP A 53 -31.19 8.76 6.66
N ASP A 54 -30.72 8.66 7.90
CA ASP A 54 -30.19 7.39 8.44
C ASP A 54 -31.25 6.31 8.57
N LYS A 55 -32.44 6.68 9.05
CA LYS A 55 -33.54 5.72 9.14
C LYS A 55 -33.92 5.21 7.75
N LEU A 56 -33.92 6.09 6.75
CA LEU A 56 -34.17 5.71 5.36
C LEU A 56 -33.04 4.85 4.77
N SER A 57 -31.78 5.22 5.00
CA SER A 57 -30.62 4.48 4.49
C SER A 57 -30.54 3.08 5.11
N GLN A 58 -30.77 2.95 6.42
CA GLN A 58 -30.87 1.66 7.11
C GLN A 58 -32.02 0.81 6.58
N MET A 59 -33.17 1.43 6.27
CA MET A 59 -34.30 0.71 5.67
C MET A 59 -33.99 0.22 4.25
N ILE A 60 -33.24 0.99 3.46
CA ILE A 60 -32.80 0.59 2.12
C ILE A 60 -31.75 -0.52 2.22
N VAL A 61 -30.71 -0.36 3.03
CA VAL A 61 -29.69 -1.38 3.26
C VAL A 61 -30.37 -2.66 3.73
N LYS A 62 -31.22 -2.63 4.76
CA LYS A 62 -31.93 -3.82 5.26
C LYS A 62 -32.84 -4.49 4.22
N LYS A 63 -33.39 -3.72 3.27
CA LYS A 63 -34.28 -4.24 2.22
C LYS A 63 -33.52 -4.82 1.03
N TYR A 64 -32.28 -4.38 0.79
CA TYR A 64 -31.50 -4.73 -0.40
C TYR A 64 -30.14 -5.38 -0.10
N SER A 65 -29.75 -5.52 1.16
CA SER A 65 -28.58 -6.27 1.60
C SER A 65 -28.86 -7.76 1.46
N LYS A 66 -28.79 -8.26 0.23
CA LYS A 66 -28.34 -9.63 0.03
C LYS A 66 -26.90 -9.64 0.52
N THR A 67 -26.65 -10.34 1.61
CA THR A 67 -25.30 -10.65 2.09
C THR A 67 -24.54 -11.23 0.91
N THR A 68 -23.73 -10.40 0.26
CA THR A 68 -22.88 -10.87 -0.82
C THR A 68 -21.78 -11.60 -0.07
N VAL A 69 -21.79 -12.92 -0.17
CA VAL A 69 -20.64 -13.72 0.27
C VAL A 69 -19.46 -13.10 -0.46
N ILE A 70 -18.50 -12.55 0.29
CA ILE A 70 -17.25 -12.07 -0.29
C ILE A 70 -16.57 -13.32 -0.81
N GLU A 71 -16.81 -13.63 -2.08
CA GLU A 71 -16.07 -14.68 -2.75
C GLU A 71 -14.60 -14.24 -2.81
N PRO A 72 -13.66 -15.08 -2.35
CA PRO A 72 -12.25 -14.74 -2.37
C PRO A 72 -11.76 -14.54 -3.82
N ASP A 73 -10.89 -13.55 -4.00
CA ASP A 73 -10.09 -13.24 -5.20
C ASP A 73 -10.81 -13.30 -6.54
N ILE A 74 -11.81 -12.42 -6.72
CA ILE A 74 -12.31 -12.14 -8.08
C ILE A 74 -11.25 -11.30 -8.82
N PRO A 75 -10.65 -11.80 -9.92
CA PRO A 75 -9.59 -11.11 -10.63
C PRO A 75 -10.05 -9.75 -11.14
N ILE A 76 -9.14 -8.79 -11.08
CA ILE A 76 -9.35 -7.42 -11.54
C ILE A 76 -9.16 -7.41 -13.04
N LEU A 77 -10.27 -7.25 -13.76
CA LEU A 77 -10.27 -7.26 -15.22
C LEU A 77 -10.51 -5.85 -15.78
N PRO A 78 -9.85 -5.47 -16.89
CA PRO A 78 -10.15 -4.25 -17.61
C PRO A 78 -11.65 -4.15 -17.98
N GLY A 79 -12.19 -2.94 -17.89
CA GLY A 79 -13.60 -2.65 -18.15
C GLY A 79 -14.54 -2.88 -16.95
N GLN A 80 -14.03 -3.35 -15.80
CA GLN A 80 -14.83 -3.47 -14.59
C GLN A 80 -14.99 -2.11 -13.89
N PHE A 81 -16.20 -1.84 -13.41
CA PHE A 81 -16.41 -0.81 -12.39
C PHE A 81 -16.11 -1.40 -11.02
N ARG A 82 -15.22 -0.75 -10.26
CA ARG A 82 -14.89 -1.14 -8.89
C ARG A 82 -14.92 0.08 -7.99
N ARG A 83 -15.22 -0.14 -6.71
CA ARG A 83 -15.04 0.88 -5.68
C ARG A 83 -13.68 0.72 -5.05
N ILE A 84 -13.07 1.82 -4.66
CA ILE A 84 -11.95 1.77 -3.72
C ILE A 84 -12.53 1.41 -2.35
N LYS A 85 -11.85 0.54 -1.61
CA LYS A 85 -12.28 0.05 -0.28
C LYS A 85 -12.65 1.22 0.62
N THR A 86 -13.83 1.16 1.22
CA THR A 86 -14.31 2.20 2.15
C THR A 86 -13.38 2.44 3.34
N GLY A 87 -12.66 1.41 3.80
CA GLY A 87 -11.66 1.51 4.86
C GLY A 87 -10.43 2.38 4.53
N LEU A 88 -10.26 2.79 3.27
CA LEU A 88 -9.18 3.72 2.84
C LEU A 88 -9.63 5.19 2.85
N ALA A 89 -10.89 5.44 3.15
CA ALA A 89 -11.40 6.80 3.38
C ALA A 89 -10.70 7.42 4.60
N GLY A 90 -10.50 8.73 4.60
CA GLY A 90 -9.82 9.35 5.72
C GLY A 90 -9.72 10.86 5.67
N TRP A 91 -9.16 11.42 6.74
CA TRP A 91 -8.99 12.85 6.92
C TRP A 91 -7.72 13.37 6.28
N LYS A 92 -7.82 14.52 5.62
CA LYS A 92 -6.68 15.33 5.19
C LYS A 92 -7.07 16.80 5.14
N ASP A 93 -6.24 17.65 5.75
CA ASP A 93 -6.41 19.12 5.75
C ASP A 93 -7.83 19.58 6.20
N GLY A 94 -8.43 18.85 7.16
CA GLY A 94 -9.77 19.13 7.68
C GLY A 94 -10.93 18.64 6.79
N PHE A 95 -10.67 17.93 5.70
CA PHE A 95 -11.68 17.30 4.85
C PHE A 95 -11.62 15.77 4.95
N TYR A 96 -12.77 15.11 4.83
CA TYR A 96 -12.87 13.66 4.85
C TYR A 96 -13.08 13.13 3.43
N TYR A 97 -12.07 12.45 2.89
CA TYR A 97 -12.06 11.98 1.51
C TYR A 97 -12.79 10.64 1.37
N SER A 98 -13.90 10.66 0.65
CA SER A 98 -14.71 9.47 0.37
C SER A 98 -14.32 8.80 -0.96
N PRO A 99 -14.17 7.46 -1.01
CA PRO A 99 -13.63 6.79 -2.18
C PRO A 99 -14.56 6.85 -3.41
N PRO A 100 -14.03 7.16 -4.61
CA PRO A 100 -14.77 7.07 -5.86
C PRO A 100 -15.12 5.65 -6.30
N LEU A 101 -16.17 5.58 -7.13
CA LEU A 101 -16.30 4.53 -8.13
C LEU A 101 -15.28 4.79 -9.25
N ILE A 102 -14.55 3.75 -9.64
CA ILE A 102 -13.54 3.81 -10.68
C ILE A 102 -13.84 2.80 -11.79
N LEU A 103 -13.28 3.04 -12.96
CA LEU A 103 -13.25 2.10 -14.08
C LEU A 103 -11.82 1.56 -14.24
N VAL A 104 -11.66 0.24 -14.20
CA VAL A 104 -10.36 -0.42 -14.41
C VAL A 104 -9.98 -0.34 -15.88
N LEU A 105 -8.82 0.25 -16.17
CA LEU A 105 -8.27 0.37 -17.52
C LEU A 105 -7.28 -0.76 -17.82
N GLU A 106 -6.40 -1.05 -16.86
CA GLU A 106 -5.36 -2.08 -16.96
C GLU A 106 -5.14 -2.71 -15.58
N SER A 107 -4.75 -3.97 -15.56
CA SER A 107 -4.36 -4.68 -14.34
C SER A 107 -3.08 -5.47 -14.60
N ASN A 108 -2.17 -5.45 -13.62
CA ASN A 108 -0.93 -6.21 -13.63
C ASN A 108 -0.84 -6.99 -12.31
N GLU A 109 -1.60 -8.08 -12.23
CA GLU A 109 -1.63 -8.95 -11.05
C GLU A 109 -0.32 -9.73 -10.88
N SER A 110 0.40 -10.03 -11.96
CA SER A 110 1.56 -10.92 -11.93
C SER A 110 2.89 -10.27 -11.53
N GLN A 111 3.05 -8.95 -11.68
CA GLN A 111 4.33 -8.28 -11.42
C GLN A 111 4.30 -7.30 -10.25
N SER A 112 3.26 -6.46 -10.17
CA SER A 112 3.21 -5.34 -9.21
C SER A 112 1.93 -5.30 -8.38
N ASN A 113 0.99 -6.20 -8.65
CA ASN A 113 -0.35 -6.19 -8.06
C ASN A 113 -1.01 -4.80 -8.13
N THR A 114 -0.97 -4.18 -9.31
CA THR A 114 -1.47 -2.81 -9.56
C THR A 114 -2.60 -2.79 -10.58
N ALA A 115 -3.47 -1.78 -10.47
CA ALA A 115 -4.48 -1.45 -11.46
C ALA A 115 -4.35 0.02 -11.88
N LEU A 116 -4.36 0.27 -13.19
CA LEU A 116 -4.54 1.61 -13.76
C LEU A 116 -6.04 1.86 -13.87
N VAL A 117 -6.53 2.97 -13.31
CA VAL A 117 -7.97 3.25 -13.22
C VAL A 117 -8.29 4.65 -13.74
N ALA A 118 -9.52 4.83 -14.22
CA ALA A 118 -10.13 6.14 -14.50
C ALA A 118 -11.22 6.44 -13.45
N GLN A 119 -11.24 7.66 -12.94
CA GLN A 119 -12.27 8.07 -11.99
C GLN A 119 -13.62 8.26 -12.69
N THR A 120 -14.73 7.97 -11.99
CA THR A 120 -16.09 8.17 -12.51
C THR A 120 -16.90 9.08 -11.58
N PHE A 121 -17.94 9.71 -12.14
CA PHE A 121 -18.88 10.50 -11.37
C PHE A 121 -20.30 10.41 -11.94
N HIS A 122 -21.32 10.39 -11.07
CA HIS A 122 -22.70 10.07 -11.44
C HIS A 122 -23.53 11.28 -11.90
N ASP A 123 -23.14 12.51 -11.54
CA ASP A 123 -23.90 13.71 -11.94
C ASP A 123 -23.39 14.29 -13.26
N ILE A 124 -23.96 13.84 -14.37
CA ILE A 124 -23.56 14.24 -15.73
C ILE A 124 -23.65 15.76 -15.99
N THR A 125 -24.31 16.55 -15.12
CA THR A 125 -24.32 18.02 -15.25
C THR A 125 -22.93 18.64 -15.02
N LEU A 126 -22.04 17.91 -14.34
CA LEU A 126 -20.64 18.29 -14.11
C LEU A 126 -19.67 17.79 -15.18
N ALA A 127 -20.13 16.97 -16.13
CA ALA A 127 -19.30 16.54 -17.25
C ALA A 127 -18.77 17.76 -18.03
N GLY A 128 -17.46 17.81 -18.19
CA GLY A 128 -16.72 18.77 -18.96
C GLY A 128 -16.15 18.15 -20.24
N PRO A 129 -15.46 18.95 -21.07
CA PRO A 129 -14.66 18.42 -22.15
C PRO A 129 -13.74 17.30 -21.64
N GLU A 130 -13.48 16.30 -22.48
CA GLU A 130 -12.62 15.13 -22.20
C GLU A 130 -13.26 14.08 -21.27
N ASP A 131 -14.51 14.28 -20.83
CA ASP A 131 -15.30 13.26 -20.14
C ASP A 131 -16.14 12.44 -21.13
N LEU A 132 -16.29 11.14 -20.89
CA LEU A 132 -17.18 10.27 -21.65
C LEU A 132 -18.46 10.02 -20.85
N ILE A 133 -19.58 10.60 -21.29
CA ILE A 133 -20.90 10.40 -20.68
C ILE A 133 -21.47 9.05 -21.11
N LEU A 134 -21.91 8.25 -20.14
CA LEU A 134 -22.52 6.94 -20.33
C LEU A 134 -23.96 6.93 -19.82
N SER A 135 -24.85 6.29 -20.59
CA SER A 135 -26.24 6.10 -20.21
C SER A 135 -26.41 5.00 -19.17
N ALA A 136 -27.59 4.95 -18.54
CA ALA A 136 -27.95 3.87 -17.60
C ALA A 136 -27.92 2.48 -18.25
N GLU A 137 -28.26 2.36 -19.53
CA GLU A 137 -28.20 1.10 -20.28
C GLU A 137 -26.75 0.64 -20.50
N GLN A 138 -25.85 1.59 -20.72
CA GLN A 138 -24.43 1.34 -20.94
C GLN A 138 -23.69 0.93 -19.67
N THR A 139 -24.15 1.38 -18.50
CA THR A 139 -23.48 1.13 -17.22
C THR A 139 -24.15 0.03 -16.39
N GLY A 140 -25.48 -0.12 -16.49
CA GLY A 140 -26.28 -1.00 -15.63
C GLY A 140 -26.67 -0.42 -14.26
N TYR A 141 -26.19 0.79 -13.89
CA TYR A 141 -26.42 1.39 -12.56
C TYR A 141 -27.04 2.79 -12.60
N GLY A 142 -27.03 3.45 -13.76
CA GLY A 142 -27.48 4.83 -13.91
C GLY A 142 -26.57 5.62 -14.84
N GLU A 143 -26.96 6.86 -15.14
CA GLU A 143 -26.11 7.77 -15.89
C GLU A 143 -24.87 8.13 -15.05
N LEU A 144 -23.71 8.12 -15.70
CA LEU A 144 -22.45 8.57 -15.12
C LEU A 144 -21.52 9.03 -16.24
N PHE A 145 -20.39 9.62 -15.89
CA PHE A 145 -19.33 9.86 -16.85
C PHE A 145 -17.99 9.35 -16.34
N VAL A 146 -17.15 8.91 -17.28
CA VAL A 146 -15.76 8.52 -17.05
C VAL A 146 -14.88 9.73 -17.31
N GLN A 147 -14.02 10.06 -16.35
CA GLN A 147 -13.04 11.14 -16.46
C GLN A 147 -11.81 10.62 -17.19
N CYS A 148 -11.85 10.58 -18.53
CA CYS A 148 -10.76 10.01 -19.34
C CYS A 148 -9.42 10.76 -19.18
N TRP A 149 -9.47 12.00 -18.70
CA TRP A 149 -8.30 12.83 -18.37
C TRP A 149 -7.75 12.57 -16.96
N HIS A 150 -8.52 11.90 -16.09
CA HIS A 150 -8.17 11.69 -14.68
C HIS A 150 -7.95 10.20 -14.40
N ILE A 151 -6.74 9.76 -14.76
CA ILE A 151 -6.27 8.39 -14.61
C ILE A 151 -5.14 8.31 -13.59
N TYR A 152 -5.10 7.25 -12.80
CA TYR A 152 -4.06 7.03 -11.80
C TYR A 152 -3.93 5.55 -11.45
N THR A 153 -2.81 5.19 -10.82
CA THR A 153 -2.50 3.81 -10.44
C THR A 153 -2.90 3.56 -8.99
N LEU A 154 -3.49 2.40 -8.74
CA LEU A 154 -3.80 1.89 -7.41
C LEU A 154 -3.22 0.48 -7.23
N LYS A 155 -3.01 0.07 -5.99
CA LYS A 155 -2.79 -1.32 -5.61
C LYS A 155 -4.10 -2.06 -5.82
N ALA A 156 -4.03 -3.23 -6.43
CA ALA A 156 -5.18 -4.09 -6.68
C ALA A 156 -5.97 -4.38 -5.40
N ASP A 157 -5.26 -4.63 -4.29
CA ASP A 157 -5.83 -4.90 -2.98
C ASP A 157 -6.66 -3.74 -2.41
N TYR A 158 -6.58 -2.54 -3.00
CA TYR A 158 -7.39 -1.40 -2.58
C TYR A 158 -8.78 -1.40 -3.22
N LEU A 159 -9.06 -2.33 -4.14
CA LEU A 159 -10.32 -2.40 -4.85
C LEU A 159 -11.28 -3.41 -4.21
N GLU A 160 -12.55 -3.03 -4.14
CA GLU A 160 -13.65 -3.92 -3.79
C GLU A 160 -13.97 -4.89 -4.96
N PRO A 161 -14.78 -5.93 -4.74
CA PRO A 161 -15.31 -6.77 -5.80
C PRO A 161 -15.96 -5.96 -6.94
N PRO A 162 -16.02 -6.51 -8.17
CA PRO A 162 -16.58 -5.79 -9.32
C PRO A 162 -18.03 -5.42 -9.04
N SER A 163 -18.30 -4.12 -9.13
CA SER A 163 -19.64 -3.59 -9.00
C SER A 163 -20.43 -3.71 -10.30
N GLY A 164 -19.75 -3.79 -11.46
CA GLY A 164 -20.32 -3.92 -12.81
C GLY A 164 -19.23 -4.01 -13.89
N GLN A 165 -19.62 -4.11 -15.16
CA GLN A 165 -18.69 -4.16 -16.30
C GLN A 165 -19.28 -3.45 -17.52
N ILE A 166 -18.47 -2.67 -18.23
CA ILE A 166 -18.87 -2.01 -19.47
C ILE A 166 -18.62 -2.86 -20.70
N ASN A 167 -19.39 -2.61 -21.75
CA ASN A 167 -19.18 -3.24 -23.05
C ASN A 167 -17.79 -2.93 -23.62
N PRO A 168 -17.14 -3.88 -24.33
CA PRO A 168 -15.82 -3.69 -24.94
C PRO A 168 -15.70 -2.45 -25.83
N ASP A 169 -16.76 -2.09 -26.56
CA ASP A 169 -16.76 -0.90 -27.43
C ASP A 169 -16.64 0.41 -26.64
N ILE A 170 -17.30 0.49 -25.49
CA ILE A 170 -17.21 1.64 -24.58
C ILE A 170 -15.83 1.68 -23.94
N PHE A 171 -15.32 0.53 -23.49
CA PHE A 171 -13.99 0.41 -22.94
C PHE A 171 -12.92 0.89 -23.93
N ASN A 172 -13.03 0.46 -25.19
CA ASN A 172 -12.15 0.90 -26.27
C ASN A 172 -12.26 2.42 -26.52
N ALA A 173 -13.47 3.00 -26.44
CA ALA A 173 -13.65 4.45 -26.54
C ALA A 173 -12.92 5.19 -25.40
N VAL A 174 -13.04 4.70 -24.16
CA VAL A 174 -12.27 5.25 -23.02
C VAL A 174 -10.77 5.19 -23.29
N LYS A 175 -10.22 4.04 -23.72
CA LYS A 175 -8.78 3.92 -24.04
C LYS A 175 -8.30 4.82 -25.18
N ARG A 176 -9.18 5.14 -26.14
CA ARG A 176 -8.84 6.11 -27.19
C ARG A 176 -8.84 7.53 -26.64
N MET A 177 -9.85 7.90 -25.86
CA MET A 177 -9.96 9.22 -25.25
C MET A 177 -8.85 9.52 -24.23
N THR A 178 -8.33 8.52 -23.52
CA THR A 178 -7.16 8.71 -22.63
C THR A 178 -5.89 9.07 -23.40
N LYS A 179 -5.76 8.64 -24.66
CA LYS A 179 -4.62 8.95 -25.55
C LYS A 179 -4.86 10.23 -26.35
N ASN A 180 -6.08 10.43 -26.82
CA ASN A 180 -6.50 11.59 -27.60
C ASN A 180 -7.87 12.06 -27.08
N PRO A 181 -7.92 13.12 -26.26
CA PRO A 181 -9.16 13.58 -25.65
C PRO A 181 -10.24 14.05 -26.65
N ASN A 182 -9.87 14.29 -27.92
CA ASN A 182 -10.79 14.67 -28.98
C ASN A 182 -11.40 13.47 -29.74
N ASP A 183 -10.99 12.24 -29.46
CA ASP A 183 -11.51 11.00 -30.08
C ASP A 183 -12.82 10.55 -29.41
N LEU A 184 -13.81 11.46 -29.40
CA LEU A 184 -15.14 11.19 -28.87
C LEU A 184 -15.92 10.30 -29.87
N PRO A 185 -16.51 9.17 -29.45
CA PRO A 185 -17.25 8.32 -30.37
C PRO A 185 -18.56 8.98 -30.83
N ASP A 186 -19.02 8.66 -32.03
CA ASP A 186 -20.18 9.31 -32.67
C ASP A 186 -21.49 9.20 -31.87
N TRP A 187 -21.61 8.19 -31.01
CA TRP A 187 -22.77 7.99 -30.16
C TRP A 187 -22.73 8.79 -28.86
N ALA A 188 -21.57 9.32 -28.46
CA ALA A 188 -21.42 9.97 -27.17
C ALA A 188 -21.93 11.42 -27.20
N LEU A 189 -22.56 11.81 -26.10
CA LEU A 189 -22.98 13.19 -25.88
C LEU A 189 -21.74 14.07 -25.66
N MET A 190 -21.57 15.07 -26.51
CA MET A 190 -20.48 16.05 -26.37
C MET A 190 -20.76 17.02 -25.21
N PRO A 191 -19.93 17.06 -24.17
CA PRO A 191 -20.08 18.02 -23.08
C PRO A 191 -19.88 19.46 -23.57
N ALA A 192 -20.62 20.40 -23.00
CA ALA A 192 -20.48 21.81 -23.37
C ALA A 192 -19.06 22.33 -23.02
N PRO A 193 -18.46 23.21 -23.84
CA PRO A 193 -17.18 23.84 -23.51
C PRO A 193 -17.19 24.54 -22.14
N LEU A 194 -16.02 24.63 -21.49
CA LEU A 194 -15.88 25.33 -20.22
C LEU A 194 -15.85 26.86 -20.45
N THR A 195 -16.57 27.60 -19.62
CA THR A 195 -16.49 29.07 -19.57
C THR A 195 -15.59 29.54 -18.43
N GLU A 196 -15.29 30.85 -18.36
CA GLU A 196 -14.38 31.41 -17.36
C GLU A 196 -14.74 31.03 -15.91
N HIS A 197 -16.01 31.26 -15.52
CA HIS A 197 -16.53 31.01 -14.17
C HIS A 197 -17.38 29.72 -14.06
N ASP A 198 -17.03 28.69 -14.83
CA ASP A 198 -17.79 27.44 -14.83
C ASP A 198 -17.55 26.60 -13.55
N PRO A 199 -18.60 26.20 -12.81
CA PRO A 199 -18.48 25.32 -11.65
C PRO A 199 -17.70 24.02 -11.92
N ARG A 200 -17.72 23.53 -13.17
CA ARG A 200 -17.00 22.32 -13.58
C ARG A 200 -15.48 22.43 -13.43
N LYS A 201 -14.91 23.64 -13.50
CA LYS A 201 -13.46 23.84 -13.24
C LYS A 201 -13.10 23.51 -11.78
N TYR A 202 -13.93 23.95 -10.84
CA TYR A 202 -13.76 23.65 -9.42
C TYR A 202 -14.04 22.18 -9.12
N PHE A 203 -14.98 21.56 -9.84
CA PHE A 203 -15.21 20.12 -9.75
C PHE A 203 -13.97 19.33 -10.20
N ARG A 204 -13.35 19.69 -11.33
CA ARG A 204 -12.12 19.02 -11.77
C ARG A 204 -10.99 19.13 -10.74
N ALA A 205 -10.82 20.30 -10.11
CA ALA A 205 -9.85 20.48 -9.02
C ALA A 205 -10.15 19.56 -7.82
N LEU A 206 -11.41 19.48 -7.40
CA LEU A 206 -11.87 18.57 -6.34
C LEU A 206 -11.58 17.10 -6.68
N GLU A 207 -11.85 16.67 -7.92
CA GLU A 207 -11.61 15.29 -8.32
C GLU A 207 -10.11 14.98 -8.34
N VAL A 208 -9.25 15.90 -8.79
CA VAL A 208 -7.77 15.76 -8.73
C VAL A 208 -7.29 15.58 -7.29
N GLU A 209 -7.79 16.39 -6.35
CA GLU A 209 -7.45 16.24 -4.92
C GLU A 209 -7.89 14.88 -4.38
N THR A 210 -9.07 14.41 -4.80
CA THR A 210 -9.61 13.10 -4.42
C THR A 210 -8.74 11.97 -4.98
N GLY A 211 -8.41 12.01 -6.27
CA GLY A 211 -7.55 11.00 -6.91
C GLY A 211 -6.16 10.97 -6.27
N TYR A 212 -5.58 12.14 -5.98
CA TYR A 212 -4.31 12.27 -5.28
C TYR A 212 -4.35 11.61 -3.89
N PHE A 213 -5.39 11.86 -3.09
CA PHE A 213 -5.51 11.30 -1.74
C PHE A 213 -5.43 9.76 -1.71
N PHE A 214 -6.10 9.09 -2.65
CA PHE A 214 -6.07 7.62 -2.73
C PHE A 214 -4.80 7.09 -3.40
N THR A 215 -4.32 7.77 -4.45
CA THR A 215 -3.11 7.38 -5.16
C THR A 215 -1.87 7.50 -4.26
N SER A 216 -1.75 8.55 -3.46
CA SER A 216 -0.58 8.74 -2.59
C SER A 216 -0.46 7.63 -1.54
N GLN A 217 -1.59 7.21 -0.96
CA GLN A 217 -1.61 6.06 -0.04
C GLN A 217 -1.19 4.77 -0.75
N SER A 218 -1.73 4.57 -1.95
CA SER A 218 -1.40 3.38 -2.75
C SER A 218 0.06 3.35 -3.17
N VAL A 219 0.64 4.47 -3.60
CA VAL A 219 2.03 4.55 -4.03
C VAL A 219 2.96 4.34 -2.84
N ALA A 220 2.66 4.93 -1.68
CA ALA A 220 3.44 4.69 -0.46
C ALA A 220 3.48 3.19 -0.13
N ARG A 221 2.35 2.49 -0.24
CA ARG A 221 2.30 1.05 0.01
C ARG A 221 3.04 0.24 -1.06
N LEU A 222 2.93 0.62 -2.34
CA LEU A 222 3.66 -0.06 -3.42
C LEU A 222 5.18 0.10 -3.26
N ILE A 223 5.65 1.27 -2.83
CA ILE A 223 7.06 1.50 -2.52
C ILE A 223 7.47 0.60 -1.35
N GLU A 224 6.68 0.56 -0.28
CA GLU A 224 6.93 -0.31 0.88
C GLU A 224 7.02 -1.79 0.45
N ASP A 225 6.10 -2.28 -0.38
CA ASP A 225 6.14 -3.67 -0.86
C ASP A 225 7.34 -3.95 -1.80
N LEU A 226 7.79 -2.95 -2.56
CA LEU A 226 9.00 -3.05 -3.40
C LEU A 226 10.28 -3.04 -2.56
N GLU A 227 10.30 -2.29 -1.46
CA GLU A 227 11.40 -2.26 -0.50
C GLU A 227 11.45 -3.55 0.33
N HIS A 228 10.29 -4.16 0.61
CA HIS A 228 10.16 -5.38 1.42
C HIS A 228 9.90 -6.64 0.58
N GLN A 229 10.53 -6.78 -0.59
CA GLN A 229 10.37 -8.00 -1.40
C GLN A 229 10.69 -9.25 -0.55
N PRO A 230 9.73 -10.17 -0.35
CA PRO A 230 9.96 -11.35 0.45
C PRO A 230 11.04 -12.20 -0.21
N ILE A 231 11.89 -12.80 0.62
CA ILE A 231 12.97 -13.67 0.16
C ILE A 231 12.32 -14.86 -0.58
N PRO A 232 12.58 -15.05 -1.88
CA PRO A 232 11.89 -16.05 -2.68
C PRO A 232 12.29 -17.45 -2.23
N MET A 233 11.40 -18.11 -1.49
CA MET A 233 11.64 -19.44 -0.93
C MET A 233 10.46 -20.38 -1.12
N VAL A 234 10.75 -21.68 -1.27
CA VAL A 234 9.71 -22.73 -1.37
C VAL A 234 9.07 -23.09 -0.04
N TYR A 235 9.64 -22.62 1.07
CA TYR A 235 9.20 -22.98 2.42
C TYR A 235 7.97 -22.16 2.81
N SER A 236 7.00 -22.81 3.44
CA SER A 236 5.72 -22.21 3.82
C SER A 236 5.65 -21.84 5.30
N SER A 237 6.65 -22.21 6.10
CA SER A 237 6.69 -21.94 7.54
C SER A 237 8.11 -21.73 8.09
N PRO A 238 8.26 -21.05 9.24
CA PRO A 238 9.53 -20.94 9.95
C PRO A 238 10.16 -22.31 10.28
N ASP A 239 9.34 -23.28 10.67
CA ASP A 239 9.80 -24.63 11.03
C ASP A 239 10.43 -25.36 9.83
N GLU A 240 9.84 -25.23 8.64
CA GLU A 240 10.40 -25.82 7.42
C GLU A 240 11.76 -25.22 7.06
N VAL A 241 11.94 -23.90 7.27
CA VAL A 241 13.21 -23.21 7.06
C VAL A 241 14.26 -23.70 8.05
N ILE A 242 13.93 -23.78 9.34
CA ILE A 242 14.84 -24.27 10.39
C ILE A 242 15.23 -25.73 10.12
N GLN A 243 14.28 -26.57 9.71
CA GLN A 243 14.56 -27.95 9.33
C GLN A 243 15.51 -28.00 8.13
N ALA A 244 15.23 -27.25 7.07
CA ALA A 244 16.08 -27.22 5.87
C ALA A 244 17.51 -26.76 6.18
N LEU A 245 17.68 -25.80 7.10
CA LEU A 245 18.99 -25.37 7.56
C LEU A 245 19.73 -26.49 8.32
N ASN A 246 19.04 -27.16 9.26
CA ASN A 246 19.58 -28.30 10.02
C ASN A 246 19.99 -29.47 9.13
N GLU A 247 19.28 -29.72 8.02
CA GLU A 247 19.65 -30.75 7.05
C GLU A 247 20.96 -30.44 6.31
N LYS A 248 21.37 -29.17 6.27
CA LYS A 248 22.59 -28.73 5.57
C LYS A 248 23.80 -28.62 6.49
N ASN A 249 23.60 -28.23 7.75
CA ASN A 249 24.69 -28.10 8.70
C ASN A 249 24.28 -28.64 10.06
N ASP A 250 25.11 -29.53 10.59
CA ASP A 250 24.93 -30.08 11.92
C ASP A 250 25.14 -29.01 12.99
N GLY A 251 24.30 -29.02 14.03
CA GLY A 251 24.45 -28.16 15.20
C GLY A 251 23.84 -26.77 15.08
N ILE A 252 23.13 -26.46 13.98
CA ILE A 252 22.30 -25.26 13.91
C ILE A 252 21.19 -25.32 14.97
N PHE A 253 20.94 -24.19 15.63
CA PHE A 253 19.77 -24.06 16.51
C PHE A 253 19.15 -22.66 16.39
N CYS A 254 17.88 -22.55 16.76
CA CYS A 254 17.16 -21.30 16.85
C CYS A 254 16.90 -21.00 18.34
N PRO A 255 17.59 -20.01 18.94
CA PRO A 255 17.49 -19.74 20.38
C PRO A 255 16.15 -19.09 20.78
N VAL A 256 15.46 -18.48 19.82
CA VAL A 256 14.22 -17.72 20.04
C VAL A 256 13.04 -18.37 19.34
N SER A 257 11.84 -18.09 19.83
CA SER A 257 10.62 -18.35 19.07
C SER A 257 10.56 -17.39 17.88
N VAL A 258 10.18 -17.91 16.71
CA VAL A 258 10.08 -17.15 15.47
C VAL A 258 8.71 -17.33 14.85
N ASP A 259 8.12 -16.24 14.38
CA ASP A 259 6.78 -16.23 13.78
C ASP A 259 6.85 -16.10 12.25
N THR A 260 7.96 -15.59 11.72
CA THR A 260 8.16 -15.41 10.27
C THR A 260 9.40 -16.13 9.75
N ILE A 261 9.42 -16.34 8.44
CA ILE A 261 10.54 -16.94 7.73
C ILE A 261 11.80 -16.08 7.88
N GLU A 262 11.68 -14.77 7.77
CA GLU A 262 12.78 -13.81 7.90
C GLU A 262 13.34 -13.82 9.33
N GLN A 263 12.47 -13.93 10.33
CA GLN A 263 12.89 -14.12 11.72
C GLN A 263 13.63 -15.44 11.89
N ALA A 264 13.15 -16.54 11.29
CA ALA A 264 13.83 -17.83 11.34
C ALA A 264 15.24 -17.75 10.74
N LEU A 265 15.36 -17.18 9.54
CA LEU A 265 16.64 -16.96 8.88
C LEU A 265 17.56 -16.07 9.72
N ALA A 266 17.04 -14.99 10.29
CA ALA A 266 17.82 -14.06 11.10
C ALA A 266 18.21 -14.61 12.48
N ALA A 267 17.38 -15.46 13.07
CA ALA A 267 17.55 -15.98 14.42
C ALA A 267 18.49 -17.19 14.52
N VAL A 268 18.61 -17.96 13.44
CA VAL A 268 19.43 -19.18 13.42
C VAL A 268 20.89 -18.87 13.78
N GLU A 269 21.44 -19.64 14.72
CA GLU A 269 22.84 -19.57 15.11
C GLU A 269 23.63 -20.76 14.55
N LEU A 270 24.81 -20.45 14.04
CA LEU A 270 25.83 -21.43 13.67
C LEU A 270 26.66 -21.81 14.92
N PRO A 271 27.14 -23.06 15.03
CA PRO A 271 28.13 -23.42 16.02
C PRO A 271 29.39 -22.56 15.93
N GLU A 272 30.08 -22.30 17.05
CA GLU A 272 31.24 -21.39 17.12
C GLU A 272 32.35 -21.75 16.12
N GLU A 273 32.51 -23.04 15.81
CA GLU A 273 33.49 -23.58 14.85
C GLU A 273 33.29 -23.13 13.39
N TYR A 274 32.13 -22.57 13.05
CA TYR A 274 31.84 -22.05 11.70
C TYR A 274 32.29 -20.60 11.51
N TYR A 275 32.64 -19.89 12.59
CA TYR A 275 33.13 -18.52 12.49
C TYR A 275 34.65 -18.48 12.34
N PRO A 276 35.21 -17.53 11.58
CA PRO A 276 36.64 -17.38 11.48
C PRO A 276 37.24 -17.13 12.87
N LEU A 277 38.40 -17.75 13.15
CA LEU A 277 39.15 -17.47 14.36
C LEU A 277 39.85 -16.11 14.19
N ALA A 278 39.17 -15.01 14.52
CA ALA A 278 39.79 -13.70 14.55
C ALA A 278 40.68 -13.55 15.79
N ALA A 279 41.93 -13.12 15.59
CA ALA A 279 42.73 -12.58 16.69
C ALA A 279 42.03 -11.31 17.19
N ALA A 280 41.76 -11.22 18.49
CA ALA A 280 41.11 -10.06 19.10
C ALA A 280 41.98 -8.80 18.94
N ASP A 281 41.76 -8.08 17.84
CA ASP A 281 42.33 -6.76 17.64
C ASP A 281 41.53 -5.79 18.51
N LYS A 282 42.16 -5.28 19.58
CA LYS A 282 41.46 -4.61 20.70
C LYS A 282 40.66 -3.37 20.31
N ASP A 283 40.89 -2.84 19.11
CA ASP A 283 40.35 -1.57 18.65
C ASP A 283 39.10 -1.72 17.76
N LYS A 284 38.71 -2.95 17.36
CA LYS A 284 37.58 -3.20 16.46
C LYS A 284 36.52 -4.07 17.12
N LYS A 285 35.26 -3.61 17.10
CA LYS A 285 34.11 -4.43 17.52
C LYS A 285 33.66 -5.28 16.33
N THR A 286 34.01 -6.56 16.34
CA THR A 286 33.54 -7.54 15.36
C THR A 286 32.34 -8.31 15.91
N ILE A 287 31.42 -8.69 15.03
CA ILE A 287 30.30 -9.57 15.34
C ILE A 287 30.16 -10.68 14.30
N ALA A 288 29.49 -11.76 14.70
CA ALA A 288 29.11 -12.85 13.81
C ALA A 288 28.10 -12.37 12.76
N ALA A 289 28.38 -12.67 11.50
CA ALA A 289 27.45 -12.59 10.39
C ALA A 289 27.28 -13.98 9.79
N LYS A 290 26.20 -14.19 9.03
CA LYS A 290 25.98 -15.46 8.32
C LYS A 290 25.48 -15.25 6.90
N PHE A 291 25.91 -16.11 6.00
CA PHE A 291 25.54 -16.12 4.59
C PHE A 291 24.70 -17.34 4.29
N ILE A 292 23.49 -17.13 3.80
CA ILE A 292 22.56 -18.18 3.37
C ILE A 292 22.55 -18.16 1.85
N PHE A 293 22.82 -19.29 1.22
CA PHE A 293 22.79 -19.41 -0.24
C PHE A 293 21.53 -20.14 -0.66
N ILE A 294 20.77 -19.53 -1.57
CA ILE A 294 19.51 -20.05 -2.11
C ILE A 294 19.68 -20.29 -3.60
N GLN A 295 19.23 -21.45 -4.07
CA GLN A 295 19.15 -21.76 -5.49
C GLN A 295 17.81 -22.43 -5.78
N ASN A 296 17.13 -21.97 -6.83
CA ASN A 296 15.77 -22.43 -7.15
C ASN A 296 14.84 -22.37 -5.92
N GLN A 297 14.91 -21.26 -5.18
CA GLN A 297 14.11 -21.01 -3.97
C GLN A 297 14.34 -22.00 -2.81
N LYS A 298 15.42 -22.81 -2.85
CA LYS A 298 15.79 -23.74 -1.79
C LYS A 298 17.11 -23.35 -1.15
N ILE A 299 17.21 -23.55 0.17
CA ILE A 299 18.44 -23.36 0.91
C ILE A 299 19.45 -24.42 0.50
N MET A 300 20.59 -23.96 -0.02
CA MET A 300 21.66 -24.81 -0.51
C MET A 300 22.78 -24.95 0.51
N ASP A 301 23.15 -23.83 1.13
CA ASP A 301 24.32 -23.74 2.00
C ASP A 301 24.18 -22.60 3.02
N LEU A 302 24.93 -22.69 4.11
CA LEU A 302 25.04 -21.67 5.15
C LEU A 302 26.50 -21.53 5.57
N LYS A 303 27.03 -20.31 5.59
CA LYS A 303 28.41 -20.03 5.98
C LYS A 303 28.49 -18.97 7.06
N GLY A 304 29.41 -19.15 8.00
CA GLY A 304 29.79 -18.10 8.95
C GLY A 304 30.59 -17.00 8.24
N ALA A 305 30.36 -15.77 8.68
CA ALA A 305 31.05 -14.58 8.21
C ALA A 305 31.30 -13.64 9.40
N GLU A 306 32.03 -12.56 9.15
CA GLU A 306 32.31 -11.53 10.16
C GLU A 306 31.86 -10.17 9.64
N ALA A 307 31.35 -9.36 10.57
CA ALA A 307 31.06 -7.96 10.33
C ALA A 307 31.80 -7.08 11.34
N GLU A 308 32.38 -5.99 10.85
CA GLU A 308 32.99 -4.93 11.64
C GLU A 308 31.95 -3.83 11.90
N ILE A 309 31.78 -3.44 13.17
CA ILE A 309 30.85 -2.38 13.57
C ILE A 309 31.60 -1.05 13.65
N TYR A 310 31.16 -0.08 12.87
CA TYR A 310 31.75 1.27 12.85
C TYR A 310 31.06 2.22 13.80
N SER A 311 29.73 2.15 13.90
CA SER A 311 28.99 3.02 14.81
C SER A 311 27.73 2.37 15.34
N VAL A 312 27.39 2.77 16.57
CA VAL A 312 26.09 2.54 17.21
C VAL A 312 25.65 3.90 17.73
N THR A 313 24.62 4.48 17.12
CA THR A 313 24.19 5.86 17.40
C THR A 313 22.71 5.91 17.76
N PRO A 314 22.32 6.65 18.82
CA PRO A 314 20.91 6.88 19.10
C PRO A 314 20.23 7.63 17.95
N VAL A 315 19.01 7.21 17.60
CA VAL A 315 18.12 7.89 16.65
C VAL A 315 16.77 8.17 17.30
N SER A 316 15.90 8.94 16.63
CA SER A 316 14.59 9.29 17.19
C SER A 316 13.73 8.04 17.39
N GLY A 317 13.62 7.57 18.63
CA GLY A 317 12.83 6.38 18.99
C GLY A 317 13.63 5.07 19.03
N GLY A 318 14.96 5.11 18.91
CA GLY A 318 15.72 3.88 18.79
C GLY A 318 17.23 4.02 18.69
N VAL A 319 17.85 3.02 18.07
CA VAL A 319 19.28 2.96 17.81
C VAL A 319 19.56 2.55 16.37
N ALA A 320 20.56 3.19 15.78
CA ALA A 320 21.08 2.85 14.47
C ALA A 320 22.47 2.23 14.58
N VAL A 321 22.71 1.20 13.78
CA VAL A 321 24.00 0.50 13.69
C VAL A 321 24.51 0.59 12.27
N SER A 322 25.79 0.90 12.11
CA SER A 322 26.46 0.83 10.82
C SER A 322 27.77 0.04 10.89
N GLY A 323 28.15 -0.55 9.78
CA GLY A 323 29.35 -1.37 9.73
C GLY A 323 29.67 -1.88 8.33
N LYS A 324 30.56 -2.86 8.28
CA LYS A 324 30.96 -3.54 7.06
C LYS A 324 31.00 -5.05 7.25
N ILE A 325 30.41 -5.79 6.32
CA ILE A 325 30.47 -7.24 6.25
C ILE A 325 31.66 -7.67 5.40
N HIS A 326 32.43 -8.64 5.86
CA HIS A 326 33.60 -9.16 5.19
C HIS A 326 33.34 -10.54 4.56
N GLY A 327 34.16 -10.90 3.56
CA GLY A 327 34.13 -12.23 2.94
C GLY A 327 32.99 -12.44 1.93
N LEU A 328 32.46 -11.36 1.36
CA LEU A 328 31.35 -11.44 0.40
C LEU A 328 31.69 -12.35 -0.80
N PRO A 329 30.69 -13.10 -1.32
CA PRO A 329 30.85 -13.86 -2.56
C PRO A 329 31.11 -12.93 -3.75
N GLU A 330 31.84 -13.43 -4.75
CA GLU A 330 32.08 -12.67 -5.99
C GLU A 330 30.78 -12.57 -6.80
N ASN A 331 30.35 -11.36 -7.14
CA ASN A 331 29.18 -11.04 -7.98
C ASN A 331 27.86 -11.70 -7.52
N PRO A 332 27.27 -11.27 -6.38
CA PRO A 332 25.95 -11.75 -6.00
C PRO A 332 24.88 -11.25 -7.00
N ASP A 333 24.11 -12.16 -7.60
CA ASP A 333 23.01 -11.79 -8.52
C ASP A 333 21.91 -11.01 -7.81
N GLN A 334 21.48 -11.53 -6.65
CA GLN A 334 20.54 -10.85 -5.74
C GLN A 334 20.92 -11.17 -4.29
N SER A 335 20.88 -10.14 -3.44
CA SER A 335 21.16 -10.29 -2.00
C SER A 335 20.10 -9.61 -1.14
N PHE A 336 19.69 -10.27 -0.07
CA PHE A 336 18.80 -9.73 0.94
C PHE A 336 19.56 -9.57 2.25
N PHE A 337 19.44 -8.39 2.87
CA PHE A 337 20.09 -8.09 4.15
C PHE A 337 19.07 -8.09 5.27
N LEU A 338 19.28 -8.96 6.25
CA LEU A 338 18.50 -9.05 7.48
C LEU A 338 19.41 -8.74 8.67
N CYS A 339 18.97 -7.81 9.51
CA CYS A 339 19.61 -7.51 10.77
C CYS A 339 18.59 -7.66 11.89
N SER A 340 18.89 -8.49 12.90
CA SER A 340 17.99 -8.74 14.03
C SER A 340 18.62 -8.29 15.34
N LEU A 341 17.80 -7.77 16.24
CA LEU A 341 18.17 -7.41 17.60
C LEU A 341 17.49 -8.38 18.58
N PHE A 342 18.27 -8.99 19.46
CA PHE A 342 17.79 -9.93 20.47
C PHE A 342 17.43 -9.22 21.77
N SER A 343 16.40 -9.73 22.44
CA SER A 343 16.04 -9.31 23.80
C SER A 343 17.09 -9.79 24.82
N GLU A 344 17.15 -9.15 26.00
CA GLU A 344 18.10 -9.51 27.07
C GLU A 344 18.02 -10.97 27.53
N ASP A 345 16.81 -11.53 27.49
CA ASP A 345 16.53 -12.90 27.87
C ASP A 345 16.71 -13.89 26.71
N HIS A 346 17.11 -13.41 25.53
CA HIS A 346 17.22 -14.17 24.28
C HIS A 346 15.97 -15.00 23.98
N THR A 347 14.77 -14.50 24.32
CA THR A 347 13.51 -15.18 24.00
C THR A 347 12.86 -14.65 22.73
N LYS A 348 13.22 -13.43 22.30
CA LYS A 348 12.69 -12.77 21.12
C LYS A 348 13.79 -12.12 20.29
N ALA A 349 13.55 -12.05 18.99
CA ALA A 349 14.33 -11.25 18.06
C ALA A 349 13.39 -10.31 17.28
N SER A 350 13.77 -9.04 17.16
CA SER A 350 13.11 -8.07 16.29
C SER A 350 13.99 -7.78 15.08
N LEU A 351 13.40 -7.74 13.89
CA LEU A 351 14.09 -7.28 12.69
C LEU A 351 14.27 -5.76 12.75
N ALA A 352 15.30 -5.27 12.07
CA ALA A 352 15.49 -3.84 11.85
C ALA A 352 14.28 -3.26 11.10
N GLU A 353 13.81 -2.08 11.52
CA GLU A 353 12.68 -1.39 10.90
C GLU A 353 13.09 -0.70 9.60
N LYS A 354 14.37 -0.35 9.50
CA LYS A 354 14.97 0.21 8.31
C LYS A 354 16.33 -0.41 8.10
N THR A 355 16.63 -0.78 6.86
CA THR A 355 17.94 -1.29 6.47
C THR A 355 18.43 -0.63 5.19
N GLU A 356 19.73 -0.41 5.11
CA GLU A 356 20.42 -0.05 3.86
C GLU A 356 21.66 -0.94 3.74
N TRP A 357 21.95 -1.42 2.53
CA TRP A 357 23.02 -2.38 2.27
C TRP A 357 23.65 -2.13 0.91
N ASP A 358 24.98 -2.09 0.86
CA ASP A 358 25.78 -2.02 -0.36
C ASP A 358 26.37 -3.41 -0.66
N PRO A 359 25.84 -4.16 -1.65
CA PRO A 359 26.30 -5.49 -1.98
C PRO A 359 27.71 -5.53 -2.60
N GLU A 360 28.19 -4.42 -3.17
CA GLU A 360 29.52 -4.37 -3.78
C GLU A 360 30.61 -4.11 -2.73
N GLN A 361 30.35 -3.19 -1.81
CA GLN A 361 31.35 -2.74 -0.84
C GLN A 361 31.21 -3.38 0.55
N GLY A 362 30.05 -3.96 0.81
CA GLY A 362 29.71 -4.61 2.07
C GLY A 362 29.32 -3.67 3.19
N PHE A 363 29.04 -2.40 2.92
CA PHE A 363 28.60 -1.46 3.95
C PHE A 363 27.13 -1.66 4.27
N PHE A 364 26.77 -1.56 5.55
CA PHE A 364 25.38 -1.69 5.96
C PHE A 364 25.00 -0.61 6.98
N TYR A 365 23.69 -0.42 7.08
CA TYR A 365 23.01 0.40 8.06
C TYR A 365 21.70 -0.29 8.50
N ALA A 366 21.39 -0.25 9.78
CA ALA A 366 20.16 -0.83 10.35
C ALA A 366 19.63 0.02 11.51
N GLU A 367 18.32 0.31 11.52
CA GLU A 367 17.63 1.01 12.61
C GLU A 367 16.69 0.08 13.37
N PHE A 368 16.65 0.23 14.69
CA PHE A 368 15.77 -0.54 15.58
C PHE A 368 15.03 0.41 16.53
N SER A 369 13.72 0.25 16.68
CA SER A 369 12.96 0.88 17.76
C SER A 369 13.22 0.14 19.07
N THR A 370 14.01 0.77 19.95
CA THR A 370 14.36 0.22 21.27
C THR A 370 14.76 1.33 22.22
N ASP A 371 14.37 1.19 23.49
CA ASP A 371 14.79 2.11 24.55
C ASP A 371 16.23 1.85 25.01
N ARG A 372 16.86 0.77 24.52
CA ARG A 372 18.21 0.34 24.90
C ARG A 372 19.24 0.92 23.92
N VAL A 373 20.26 1.58 24.47
CA VAL A 373 21.35 2.19 23.69
C VAL A 373 22.69 1.46 23.89
N SER A 374 22.82 0.66 24.94
CA SER A 374 24.04 -0.10 25.28
C SER A 374 23.78 -1.61 25.26
N ASP A 375 24.84 -2.40 25.07
CA ASP A 375 24.83 -3.87 25.11
C ASP A 375 23.78 -4.52 24.20
N LEU A 376 23.68 -3.98 22.99
CA LEU A 376 22.83 -4.52 21.94
C LEU A 376 23.44 -5.81 21.41
N ASP A 377 22.65 -6.88 21.46
CA ASP A 377 22.99 -8.16 20.84
C ASP A 377 22.26 -8.28 19.50
N PHE A 378 22.95 -7.94 18.42
CA PHE A 378 22.40 -8.03 17.08
C PHE A 378 23.14 -9.06 16.24
N ARG A 379 22.42 -9.67 15.29
CA ARG A 379 22.94 -10.66 14.34
C ARG A 379 22.69 -10.16 12.93
N ILE A 380 23.65 -10.43 12.05
CA ILE A 380 23.58 -10.06 10.64
C ILE A 380 23.44 -11.32 9.81
N THR A 381 22.49 -11.31 8.89
CA THR A 381 22.22 -12.41 7.95
C THR A 381 22.12 -11.84 6.55
N LEU A 382 22.98 -12.30 5.65
CA LEU A 382 22.83 -12.07 4.21
C LEU A 382 22.28 -13.32 3.57
N VAL A 383 21.32 -13.15 2.68
CA VAL A 383 20.76 -14.22 1.86
C VAL A 383 21.07 -13.93 0.42
N PHE A 384 21.75 -14.85 -0.26
CA PHE A 384 22.16 -14.73 -1.65
C PHE A 384 21.35 -15.70 -2.51
N GLU A 385 20.78 -15.21 -3.61
CA GLU A 385 20.24 -16.07 -4.66
C GLU A 385 21.31 -16.30 -5.73
N THR A 386 21.58 -17.57 -6.06
CA THR A 386 22.67 -18.03 -6.94
C THR A 386 22.20 -18.95 -8.06
#